data_AF-V4IJ96-F1
#
_entry.id   AF-V4IJ96-F1
#
_cell.length_a   1.000
_cell.length_b   1.000
_cell.length_c   1.000
_cell.angle_alpha   90.00
_cell.angle_beta   90.00
_cell.angle_gamma   90.00
#
_symmetry.space_group_name_H-M   'P 1'
#
loop_
_entity.id
_entity.type
_entity.pdbx_description
1 polymer ?
#
loop_
_entity_poly.entity_id
_entity_poly.type
_entity_poly.pdbx_seq_one_letter_code
_entity_poly.pdbx_strand_id
1 'polypeptide(L)'
;PFHTSGLGIAVARDPENSIIVTLQRLVSDRFLYSVASLFALLALIGVLIWLAERRRNAQFRGGLARGIGSGLWWSAVTMTTVGYGDKAPVTTVGRGIAIVWMFASVIIISGFTAAIASALTVGGLKHPIRDLNGLYDTRVVTLANSTSGEFLTSYRIRHKTVQELRQALDQLAAGDVDAVLYDAPILRFLITNQYPESLRVLPQVLKRQDYGIALPQPSPLREPVNRALLDITRDERWATQLEHYLGIPE
;
A
#
# COMPACT_ATOMS: atom_id res chain seq x y z
N PRO A 1 -8.99 34.02 12.52
CA PRO A 1 -7.81 33.24 12.06
C PRO A 1 -7.75 33.31 10.53
N PHE A 2 -6.56 33.33 9.95
CA PHE A 2 -6.38 33.43 8.50
C PHE A 2 -6.15 32.07 7.83
N HIS A 3 -5.80 31.06 8.62
CA HIS A 3 -5.63 29.69 8.14
C HIS A 3 -5.98 28.71 9.26
N THR A 4 -6.64 27.60 8.92
CA THR A 4 -6.98 26.53 9.86
C THR A 4 -6.22 25.28 9.46
N SER A 5 -5.47 24.70 10.38
CA SER A 5 -4.68 23.49 10.17
C SER A 5 -4.56 22.70 11.48
N GLY A 6 -3.39 22.15 11.79
CA GLY A 6 -3.08 21.43 13.01
C GLY A 6 -1.75 20.70 12.90
N LEU A 7 -1.57 19.68 13.73
CA LEU A 7 -0.40 18.82 13.73
C LEU A 7 -0.47 17.80 12.58
N GLY A 8 0.54 17.79 11.73
CA GLY A 8 0.73 16.83 10.66
C GLY A 8 1.72 15.74 11.05
N ILE A 9 1.59 14.59 10.41
CA ILE A 9 2.54 13.48 10.53
C ILE A 9 3.33 13.39 9.23
N ALA A 10 4.63 13.58 9.30
CA ALA A 10 5.55 13.29 8.21
C ALA A 10 6.08 11.86 8.31
N VAL A 11 6.10 11.16 7.18
CA VAL A 11 6.64 9.79 7.03
C VAL A 11 7.54 9.72 5.81
N ALA A 12 8.42 8.71 5.77
CA ALA A 12 9.15 8.40 4.53
C ALA A 12 8.16 8.08 3.40
N ARG A 13 8.47 8.51 2.18
CA ARG A 13 7.72 8.13 0.98
C ARG A 13 8.04 6.67 0.67
N ASP A 14 7.01 5.83 0.53
CA ASP A 14 7.21 4.48 0.03
C ASP A 14 7.85 4.58 -1.36
N PRO A 15 8.88 3.79 -1.69
CA PRO A 15 9.48 3.82 -3.02
C PRO A 15 8.43 3.37 -4.05
N GLU A 16 7.84 4.33 -4.75
CA GLU A 16 6.69 4.16 -5.65
C GLU A 16 6.91 3.11 -6.76
N ASN A 17 8.17 2.75 -7.06
CA ASN A 17 8.53 1.92 -8.22
C ASN A 17 9.41 0.69 -7.92
N SER A 18 9.50 0.23 -6.68
CA SER A 18 10.25 -1.01 -6.43
C SER A 18 9.43 -2.25 -6.78
N ILE A 19 9.38 -2.59 -8.08
CA ILE A 19 8.88 -3.89 -8.60
C ILE A 19 9.45 -5.05 -7.78
N ILE A 20 10.68 -4.92 -7.28
CA ILE A 20 11.36 -5.86 -6.38
C ILE A 20 10.63 -6.01 -5.05
N VAL A 21 10.22 -4.92 -4.40
CA VAL A 21 9.45 -4.95 -3.14
C VAL A 21 8.07 -5.55 -3.38
N THR A 22 7.44 -5.23 -4.52
CA THR A 22 6.17 -5.82 -4.93
C THR A 22 6.29 -7.33 -5.18
N LEU A 23 7.35 -7.78 -5.85
CA LEU A 23 7.67 -9.20 -6.04
C LEU A 23 7.94 -9.91 -4.72
N GLN A 24 8.70 -9.30 -3.82
CA GLN A 24 8.97 -9.85 -2.48
C GLN A 24 7.68 -9.98 -1.66
N ARG A 25 6.74 -9.03 -1.79
CA ARG A 25 5.41 -9.11 -1.15
C ARG A 25 4.51 -10.19 -1.76
N LEU A 26 4.68 -10.49 -3.05
CA LEU A 26 3.99 -11.62 -3.70
C LEU A 26 4.52 -12.96 -3.17
N VAL A 27 5.81 -13.10 -2.85
CA VAL A 27 6.38 -14.32 -2.24
C VAL A 27 6.12 -14.37 -0.71
N SER A 28 4.87 -14.20 -0.31
CA SER A 28 4.45 -14.45 1.08
C SER A 28 4.22 -15.94 1.34
N ASP A 29 4.33 -16.39 2.59
CA ASP A 29 4.07 -17.79 2.97
C ASP A 29 2.71 -18.28 2.44
N ARG A 30 1.68 -17.44 2.54
CA ARG A 30 0.32 -17.74 2.05
C ARG A 30 0.26 -17.90 0.53
N PHE A 31 1.02 -17.10 -0.21
CA PHE A 31 1.12 -17.23 -1.65
C PHE A 31 1.86 -18.50 -2.04
N LEU A 32 2.96 -18.83 -1.35
CA LEU A 32 3.69 -20.09 -1.55
C LEU A 32 2.78 -21.31 -1.31
N TYR A 33 1.99 -21.31 -0.25
CA TYR A 33 0.99 -22.37 -0.01
C TYR A 33 -0.08 -22.43 -1.12
N SER A 34 -0.55 -21.27 -1.61
CA SER A 34 -1.50 -21.21 -2.72
C SER A 34 -0.91 -21.80 -4.01
N VAL A 35 0.33 -21.44 -4.35
CA VAL A 35 1.03 -21.98 -5.52
C VAL A 35 1.28 -23.49 -5.36
N ALA A 36 1.75 -23.94 -4.20
CA ALA A 36 2.00 -25.35 -3.92
C ALA A 36 0.70 -26.18 -4.00
N SER A 37 -0.41 -25.68 -3.43
CA SER A 37 -1.71 -26.35 -3.52
C SER A 37 -2.23 -26.43 -4.95
N LEU A 38 -1.97 -25.40 -5.78
CA LEU A 38 -2.30 -25.43 -7.19
C LEU A 38 -1.49 -26.50 -7.96
N PHE A 39 -0.17 -26.57 -7.72
CA PHE A 39 0.67 -27.62 -8.31
C PHE A 39 0.24 -29.02 -7.88
N ALA A 40 -0.15 -29.19 -6.60
CA ALA A 40 -0.67 -30.46 -6.09
C ALA A 40 -1.99 -30.85 -6.78
N LEU A 41 -2.88 -29.89 -7.00
CA LEU A 41 -4.14 -30.11 -7.73
C LEU A 41 -3.90 -30.48 -9.20
N LEU A 42 -2.98 -29.79 -9.89
CA LEU A 42 -2.56 -30.13 -11.24
C LEU A 42 -2.02 -31.55 -11.32
N ALA A 43 -1.13 -31.91 -10.38
CA ALA A 43 -0.59 -33.26 -10.31
C ALA A 43 -1.69 -34.31 -10.05
N LEU A 44 -2.64 -34.02 -9.15
CA LEU A 44 -3.77 -34.91 -8.86
C LEU A 44 -4.62 -35.16 -10.12
N ILE A 45 -5.02 -34.11 -10.82
CA ILE A 45 -5.81 -34.23 -12.06
C ILE A 45 -5.00 -34.93 -13.15
N GLY A 46 -3.71 -34.63 -13.26
CA GLY A 46 -2.79 -35.32 -14.16
C GLY A 46 -2.69 -36.82 -13.89
N VAL A 47 -2.67 -37.23 -12.63
CA VAL A 47 -2.71 -38.66 -12.26
C VAL A 47 -4.07 -39.27 -12.59
N LEU A 48 -5.19 -38.59 -12.30
CA LEU A 48 -6.54 -39.09 -12.60
C LEU A 48 -6.77 -39.29 -14.10
N ILE A 49 -6.37 -38.32 -14.93
CA ILE A 49 -6.51 -38.44 -16.39
C ILE A 49 -5.61 -39.55 -16.93
N TRP A 50 -4.37 -39.66 -16.41
CA TRP A 50 -3.48 -40.76 -16.77
C TRP A 50 -4.10 -42.11 -16.40
N LEU A 51 -4.66 -42.27 -15.20
CA LEU A 51 -5.30 -43.52 -14.78
C LEU A 51 -6.48 -43.90 -15.69
N ALA A 52 -7.27 -42.91 -16.13
CA ALA A 52 -8.39 -43.11 -17.04
C ALA A 52 -7.94 -43.47 -18.48
N GLU A 53 -6.85 -42.84 -18.96
CA GLU A 53 -6.42 -42.92 -20.36
C GLU A 53 -5.34 -43.98 -20.62
N ARG A 54 -4.53 -44.38 -19.62
CA ARG A 54 -3.33 -45.24 -19.78
C ARG A 54 -3.56 -46.56 -20.54
N ARG A 55 -4.77 -47.11 -20.47
CA ARG A 55 -5.09 -48.40 -21.13
C ARG A 55 -5.47 -48.23 -22.59
N ARG A 56 -6.21 -47.16 -22.94
CA ARG A 56 -6.88 -47.01 -24.24
C ARG A 56 -6.28 -45.91 -25.12
N ASN A 57 -5.41 -45.06 -24.58
CA ASN A 57 -4.84 -43.92 -25.30
C ASN A 57 -3.32 -44.01 -25.37
N ALA A 58 -2.78 -44.09 -26.60
CA ALA A 58 -1.33 -44.15 -26.81
C ALA A 58 -0.58 -42.90 -26.30
N GLN A 59 -1.25 -41.74 -26.26
CA GLN A 59 -0.68 -40.47 -25.82
C GLN A 59 -0.34 -40.44 -24.31
N PHE A 60 -0.97 -41.33 -23.52
CA PHE A 60 -0.77 -41.45 -22.07
C PHE A 60 -0.11 -42.79 -21.68
N ARG A 61 0.41 -43.54 -22.66
CA ARG A 61 1.14 -44.80 -22.44
C ARG A 61 2.62 -44.54 -22.09
N GLY A 62 3.21 -45.50 -21.39
CA GLY A 62 4.61 -45.45 -20.94
C GLY A 62 4.75 -45.95 -19.51
N GLY A 63 5.98 -45.98 -18.99
CA GLY A 63 6.25 -46.22 -17.57
C GLY A 63 5.58 -45.16 -16.67
N LEU A 64 5.46 -45.47 -15.38
CA LEU A 64 4.80 -44.63 -14.37
C LEU A 64 5.16 -43.13 -14.47
N ALA A 65 6.46 -42.81 -14.54
CA ALA A 65 6.93 -41.44 -14.62
C ALA A 65 6.50 -40.72 -15.92
N ARG A 66 6.59 -41.37 -17.08
CA ARG A 66 6.27 -40.78 -18.38
C ARG A 66 4.75 -40.59 -18.56
N GLY A 67 3.97 -41.52 -18.02
CA GLY A 67 2.52 -41.45 -18.02
C GLY A 67 1.96 -40.33 -17.13
N ILE A 68 2.45 -40.24 -15.89
CA ILE A 68 2.06 -39.16 -14.96
C ILE A 68 2.52 -37.80 -15.51
N GLY A 69 3.73 -37.70 -16.05
CA GLY A 69 4.22 -36.46 -16.68
C GLY A 69 3.35 -36.01 -17.87
N SER A 70 2.84 -36.95 -18.66
CA SER A 70 1.91 -36.66 -19.76
C SER A 70 0.55 -36.15 -19.27
N GLY A 71 0.04 -36.72 -18.18
CA GLY A 71 -1.17 -36.24 -17.51
C GLY A 71 -1.00 -34.86 -16.89
N LEU A 72 0.11 -34.61 -16.20
CA LEU A 72 0.43 -33.31 -15.61
C LEU A 72 0.57 -32.23 -16.69
N TRP A 73 1.30 -32.53 -17.77
CA TRP A 73 1.40 -31.66 -18.94
C TRP A 73 0.03 -31.29 -19.51
N TRP A 74 -0.83 -32.30 -19.73
CA TRP A 74 -2.18 -32.06 -20.24
C TRP A 74 -3.02 -31.20 -19.28
N SER A 75 -2.94 -31.46 -17.97
CA SER A 75 -3.68 -30.70 -16.96
C SER A 75 -3.26 -29.23 -16.93
N ALA A 76 -1.95 -28.97 -17.05
CA ALA A 76 -1.38 -27.62 -17.09
C ALA A 76 -1.79 -26.87 -18.35
N VAL A 77 -1.64 -27.48 -19.53
CA VAL A 77 -2.01 -26.87 -20.83
C VAL A 77 -3.51 -26.57 -20.90
N THR A 78 -4.33 -27.42 -20.29
CA THR A 78 -5.79 -27.20 -20.20
C THR A 78 -6.10 -26.08 -19.23
N MET A 79 -5.43 -26.04 -18.07
CA MET A 79 -5.67 -25.01 -17.06
C MET A 79 -5.29 -23.61 -17.55
N THR A 80 -4.15 -23.50 -18.23
CA THR A 80 -3.68 -22.24 -18.82
C THR A 80 -4.43 -21.86 -20.08
N THR A 81 -5.41 -22.66 -20.51
CA THR A 81 -6.21 -22.45 -21.73
C THR A 81 -5.39 -22.40 -23.04
N VAL A 82 -4.12 -22.82 -23.00
CA VAL A 82 -3.23 -22.81 -24.17
C VAL A 82 -3.67 -23.86 -25.20
N GLY A 83 -4.10 -25.04 -24.73
CA GLY A 83 -4.79 -26.00 -25.59
C GLY A 83 -4.01 -26.50 -26.81
N TYR A 84 -2.72 -26.83 -26.68
CA TYR A 84 -1.90 -27.32 -27.79
C TYR A 84 -2.49 -28.50 -28.57
N GLY A 85 -3.40 -29.27 -27.97
CA GLY A 85 -4.07 -30.39 -28.62
C GLY A 85 -3.17 -31.62 -28.84
N ASP A 86 -1.94 -31.60 -28.32
CA ASP A 86 -0.95 -32.66 -28.45
C ASP A 86 -1.34 -33.92 -27.66
N LYS A 87 -2.13 -33.75 -26.58
CA LYS A 87 -2.72 -34.81 -25.78
C LYS A 87 -4.18 -34.50 -25.52
N ALA A 88 -5.05 -35.49 -25.69
CA ALA A 88 -6.46 -35.35 -25.41
C ALA A 88 -7.07 -36.67 -24.92
N PRO A 89 -7.97 -36.64 -23.93
CA PRO A 89 -8.64 -37.84 -23.47
C PRO A 89 -9.61 -38.39 -24.52
N VAL A 90 -9.50 -39.68 -24.80
CA VAL A 90 -10.35 -40.39 -25.76
C VAL A 90 -11.38 -41.27 -25.07
N THR A 91 -11.19 -41.61 -23.80
CA THR A 91 -12.13 -42.45 -23.05
C THR A 91 -13.32 -41.64 -22.54
N THR A 92 -14.49 -42.27 -22.40
CA THR A 92 -15.69 -41.62 -21.85
C THR A 92 -15.45 -41.07 -20.44
N VAL A 93 -14.72 -41.83 -19.60
CA VAL A 93 -14.36 -41.40 -18.24
C VAL A 93 -13.38 -40.23 -18.28
N GLY A 94 -12.34 -40.30 -19.11
CA GLY A 94 -11.37 -39.21 -19.25
C GLY A 94 -11.99 -37.93 -19.80
N ARG A 95 -12.95 -38.02 -20.73
CA ARG A 95 -13.72 -36.88 -21.20
C ARG A 95 -14.59 -36.26 -20.10
N GLY A 96 -15.20 -37.08 -19.25
CA GLY A 96 -15.94 -36.60 -18.07
C GLY A 96 -15.04 -35.82 -17.11
N ILE A 97 -13.86 -36.37 -16.79
CA ILE A 97 -12.85 -35.69 -15.96
C ILE A 97 -12.42 -34.38 -16.61
N ALA A 98 -12.22 -34.38 -17.93
CA ALA A 98 -11.78 -33.19 -18.65
C ALA A 98 -12.79 -32.06 -18.67
N ILE A 99 -14.08 -32.36 -18.83
CA ILE A 99 -15.14 -31.35 -18.77
C ILE A 99 -15.13 -30.66 -17.40
N VAL A 100 -15.11 -31.45 -16.32
CA VAL A 100 -15.06 -30.90 -14.95
C VAL A 100 -13.79 -30.07 -14.75
N TRP A 101 -12.65 -30.55 -15.23
CA TRP A 101 -11.38 -29.83 -15.11
C TRP A 101 -11.36 -28.51 -15.88
N MET A 102 -11.94 -28.46 -17.08
CA MET A 102 -12.02 -27.23 -17.88
C MET A 102 -12.80 -26.12 -17.14
N PHE A 103 -13.98 -26.43 -16.60
CA PHE A 103 -14.76 -25.45 -15.82
C PHE A 103 -14.04 -25.04 -14.53
N ALA A 104 -13.49 -26.00 -13.78
CA ALA A 104 -12.75 -25.72 -12.56
C ALA A 104 -11.54 -24.82 -12.83
N SER A 105 -10.80 -25.09 -13.91
CA SER A 105 -9.61 -24.34 -14.29
C SER A 105 -9.90 -22.85 -14.52
N VAL A 106 -10.99 -22.53 -15.22
CA VAL A 106 -11.39 -21.14 -15.48
C VAL A 106 -11.73 -20.39 -14.18
N ILE A 107 -12.41 -21.05 -13.24
CA ILE A 107 -12.72 -20.45 -11.93
C ILE A 107 -11.44 -20.20 -11.14
N ILE A 108 -10.53 -21.18 -11.13
CA ILE A 108 -9.27 -21.10 -10.38
C ILE A 108 -8.35 -20.00 -10.95
N ILE A 109 -8.17 -19.92 -12.28
CA ILE A 109 -7.28 -18.92 -12.89
C ILE A 109 -7.82 -17.50 -12.69
N SER A 110 -9.14 -17.32 -12.75
CA SER A 110 -9.81 -16.06 -12.45
C SER A 110 -9.59 -15.65 -10.98
N GLY A 111 -9.82 -16.58 -10.04
CA GLY A 111 -9.58 -16.34 -8.61
C GLY A 111 -8.11 -16.03 -8.29
N PHE A 112 -7.18 -16.72 -8.94
CA PHE A 112 -5.75 -16.48 -8.77
C PHE A 112 -5.34 -15.09 -9.28
N THR A 113 -5.85 -14.69 -10.45
CA THR A 113 -5.63 -13.36 -11.02
C THR A 113 -6.19 -12.27 -10.11
N ALA A 114 -7.40 -12.46 -9.58
CA ALA A 114 -8.02 -11.54 -8.63
C ALA A 114 -7.23 -11.43 -7.31
N ALA A 115 -6.70 -12.55 -6.81
CA ALA A 115 -5.87 -12.57 -5.61
C ALA A 115 -4.56 -11.78 -5.81
N ILE A 116 -3.90 -11.94 -6.96
CA ILE A 116 -2.71 -11.14 -7.30
C ILE A 116 -3.07 -9.65 -7.37
N ALA A 117 -4.13 -9.30 -8.10
CA ALA A 117 -4.58 -7.92 -8.21
C ALA A 117 -4.89 -7.31 -6.82
N SER A 118 -5.59 -8.05 -5.96
CA SER A 118 -5.88 -7.63 -4.59
C SER A 118 -4.62 -7.44 -3.75
N ALA A 119 -3.65 -8.35 -3.84
CA ALA A 119 -2.38 -8.24 -3.13
C ALA A 119 -1.59 -6.99 -3.54
N LEU A 120 -1.59 -6.65 -4.83
CA LEU A 120 -0.96 -5.44 -5.36
C LEU A 120 -1.66 -4.18 -4.83
N THR A 121 -3.00 -4.15 -4.85
CA THR A 121 -3.78 -3.01 -4.33
C THR A 121 -3.58 -2.81 -2.83
N VAL A 122 -3.59 -3.88 -2.04
CA VAL A 122 -3.44 -3.81 -0.57
C VAL A 122 -2.00 -3.49 -0.17
N GLY A 123 -1.01 -3.93 -0.96
CA GLY A 123 0.40 -3.62 -0.73
C GLY A 123 0.70 -2.12 -0.79
N GLY A 124 0.05 -1.36 -1.67
CA GLY A 124 0.21 0.09 -1.77
C GLY A 124 -0.40 0.90 -0.62
N LEU A 125 -1.18 0.26 0.26
CA LEU A 125 -1.93 0.95 1.32
C LEU A 125 -1.30 0.83 2.71
N LYS A 126 -0.23 0.05 2.89
CA LYS A 126 0.33 -0.27 4.22
C LYS A 126 1.51 0.62 4.61
N HIS A 127 1.31 1.93 4.75
CA HIS A 127 2.09 2.61 5.78
C HIS A 127 1.48 2.27 7.15
N PRO A 128 2.28 1.81 8.13
CA PRO A 128 1.79 1.45 9.46
C PRO A 128 1.19 2.64 10.21
N ILE A 129 1.51 3.87 9.79
CA ILE A 129 1.06 5.10 10.41
C ILE A 129 -0.02 5.72 9.54
N ARG A 130 -1.28 5.55 9.95
CA ARG A 130 -2.46 6.13 9.29
C ARG A 130 -3.25 7.07 10.16
N ASP A 131 -2.97 7.08 11.46
CA ASP A 131 -3.69 7.79 12.52
C ASP A 131 -2.80 7.93 13.75
N LEU A 132 -3.37 8.52 14.79
CA LEU A 132 -2.73 8.64 16.10
C LEU A 132 -2.33 7.26 16.68
N ASN A 133 -3.08 6.20 16.39
CA ASN A 133 -2.81 4.87 16.93
C ASN A 133 -1.52 4.27 16.35
N GLY A 134 -1.25 4.52 15.06
CA GLY A 134 0.01 4.12 14.42
C GLY A 134 1.27 4.74 15.05
N LEU A 135 1.13 5.79 15.85
CA LEU A 135 2.26 6.43 16.54
C LEU A 135 2.72 5.69 17.81
N TYR A 136 1.90 4.81 18.40
CA TYR A 136 2.28 4.13 19.65
C TYR A 136 3.41 3.09 19.47
N ASP A 137 3.44 2.43 18.32
CA ASP A 137 4.38 1.34 18.00
C ASP A 137 5.57 1.79 17.14
N THR A 138 5.81 3.10 17.04
CA THR A 138 6.80 3.66 16.11
C THR A 138 7.77 4.62 16.80
N ARG A 139 8.93 4.85 16.18
CA ARG A 139 9.93 5.81 16.63
C ARG A 139 9.52 7.21 16.17
N VAL A 140 8.87 7.96 17.05
CA VAL A 140 8.40 9.31 16.76
C VAL A 140 9.41 10.36 17.21
N VAL A 141 9.62 11.38 16.38
CA VAL A 141 10.38 12.59 16.74
C VAL A 141 9.53 13.85 16.56
N THR A 142 9.77 14.84 17.41
CA THR A 142 9.15 16.16 17.34
C THR A 142 10.18 17.22 17.75
N LEU A 143 9.85 18.49 17.52
CA LEU A 143 10.59 19.60 18.11
C LEU A 143 10.42 19.63 19.64
N ALA A 144 11.46 20.05 20.35
CA ALA A 144 11.42 20.33 21.79
C ALA A 144 10.59 21.58 22.09
N ASN A 145 9.97 21.65 23.28
CA ASN A 145 9.18 22.80 23.74
C ASN A 145 8.10 23.25 22.74
N SER A 146 7.45 22.31 22.05
CA SER A 146 6.43 22.57 21.04
C SER A 146 5.07 22.02 21.44
N THR A 147 4.02 22.54 20.79
CA THR A 147 2.64 22.06 20.94
C THR A 147 2.48 20.59 20.53
N SER A 148 3.34 20.10 19.61
CA SER A 148 3.41 18.69 19.21
C SER A 148 4.07 17.79 20.25
N GLY A 149 5.11 18.26 20.95
CA GLY A 149 5.71 17.54 22.06
C GLY A 149 4.78 17.41 23.27
N GLU A 150 4.07 18.49 23.59
CA GLU A 150 3.01 18.45 24.61
C GLU A 150 1.90 17.47 24.25
N PHE A 151 1.47 17.47 22.98
CA PHE A 151 0.45 16.56 22.47
C PHE A 151 0.89 15.09 22.59
N LEU A 152 2.10 14.74 22.13
CA LEU A 152 2.61 13.36 22.27
C LEU A 152 2.71 12.94 23.74
N THR A 153 3.14 13.86 24.61
CA THR A 153 3.20 13.61 26.05
C THR A 153 1.81 13.37 26.66
N SER A 154 0.81 14.18 26.31
CA SER A 154 -0.56 14.03 26.84
C SER A 154 -1.22 12.72 26.41
N TYR A 155 -0.89 12.22 25.22
CA TYR A 155 -1.37 10.93 24.71
C TYR A 155 -0.46 9.76 25.08
N ARG A 156 0.60 9.97 25.88
CA ARG A 156 1.56 8.95 26.32
C ARG A 156 2.23 8.20 25.16
N ILE A 157 2.45 8.89 24.05
CA ILE A 157 3.17 8.36 22.90
C ILE A 157 4.67 8.56 23.14
N ARG A 158 5.45 7.48 23.04
CA ARG A 158 6.91 7.54 23.19
C ARG A 158 7.50 8.33 22.03
N HIS A 159 8.31 9.34 22.36
CA HIS A 159 8.94 10.19 21.36
C HIS A 159 10.29 10.70 21.82
N LYS A 160 11.14 11.10 20.87
CA LYS A 160 12.34 11.91 21.13
C LYS A 160 12.09 13.35 20.67
N THR A 161 12.83 14.28 21.26
CA THR A 161 12.77 15.69 20.91
C THR A 161 14.09 16.16 20.32
N VAL A 162 14.02 17.00 19.28
CA VAL A 162 15.18 17.71 18.70
C VAL A 162 15.00 19.22 18.84
N GLN A 163 16.07 19.98 18.70
CA GLN A 163 16.00 21.45 18.76
C GLN A 163 15.61 22.08 17.42
N GLU A 164 15.95 21.41 16.31
CA GLU A 164 15.72 21.91 14.95
C GLU A 164 14.87 20.92 14.15
N LEU A 165 13.80 21.40 13.51
CA LEU A 165 12.88 20.54 12.77
C LEU A 165 13.57 19.83 11.60
N ARG A 166 14.54 20.51 10.95
CA ARG A 166 15.34 19.93 9.86
C ARG A 166 16.07 18.66 10.31
N GLN A 167 16.61 18.65 11.53
CA GLN A 167 17.28 17.47 12.09
C GLN A 167 16.33 16.27 12.23
N ALA A 168 15.06 16.52 12.60
CA ALA A 168 14.05 15.46 12.64
C ALA A 168 13.74 14.91 11.24
N LEU A 169 13.62 15.80 10.25
CA LEU A 169 13.37 15.41 8.86
C LEU A 169 14.55 14.64 8.24
N ASP A 170 15.78 15.03 8.55
CA ASP A 170 16.98 14.30 8.12
C ASP A 170 17.03 12.88 8.71
N GLN A 171 16.71 12.72 10.00
CA GLN A 171 16.59 11.40 10.63
C GLN A 171 15.49 10.55 10.00
N LEU A 172 14.36 11.18 9.62
CA LEU A 172 13.25 10.50 8.97
C LEU A 172 13.65 10.03 7.56
N ALA A 173 14.33 10.88 6.80
CA ALA A 173 14.81 10.55 5.46
C ALA A 173 15.89 9.45 5.49
N ALA A 174 16.71 9.40 6.54
CA ALA A 174 17.69 8.34 6.77
C ALA A 174 17.07 7.01 7.24
N GLY A 175 15.81 6.99 7.69
CA GLY A 175 15.15 5.81 8.26
C GLY A 175 15.50 5.54 9.73
N ASP A 176 16.15 6.49 10.41
CA ASP A 176 16.49 6.40 11.84
C ASP A 176 15.26 6.52 12.74
N VAL A 177 14.19 7.14 12.21
CA VAL A 177 12.90 7.34 12.88
C VAL A 177 11.79 7.03 11.88
N ASP A 178 10.62 6.69 12.39
CA ASP A 178 9.50 6.21 11.56
C ASP A 178 8.49 7.32 11.26
N ALA A 179 8.41 8.34 12.13
CA ALA A 179 7.55 9.51 11.92
C ALA A 179 8.08 10.77 12.60
N VAL A 180 7.76 11.91 12.01
CA VAL A 180 7.92 13.24 12.62
C VAL A 180 6.55 13.87 12.80
N LEU A 181 6.24 14.32 14.01
CA LEU A 181 5.01 15.06 14.30
C LEU A 181 5.34 16.53 14.54
N TYR A 182 4.75 17.41 13.74
CA TYR A 182 4.88 18.87 13.90
C TYR A 182 3.76 19.59 13.15
N ASP A 183 3.74 20.92 13.15
CA ASP A 183 2.72 21.71 12.44
C ASP A 183 2.67 21.35 10.95
N ALA A 184 1.49 20.93 10.48
CA ALA A 184 1.30 20.44 9.12
C ALA A 184 1.73 21.44 8.03
N PRO A 185 1.44 22.76 8.12
CA PRO A 185 1.86 23.72 7.11
C PRO A 185 3.40 23.82 7.02
N ILE A 186 4.09 23.80 8.15
CA ILE A 186 5.56 23.89 8.19
C ILE A 186 6.19 22.62 7.62
N LEU A 187 5.67 21.45 8.01
CA LEU A 187 6.11 20.16 7.46
C LEU A 187 5.93 20.13 5.94
N ARG A 188 4.74 20.51 5.46
CA ARG A 188 4.42 20.54 4.04
C ARG A 188 5.36 21.47 3.27
N PHE A 189 5.52 22.71 3.72
CA PHE A 189 6.46 23.66 3.13
C PHE A 189 7.89 23.09 3.05
N LEU A 190 8.43 22.56 4.15
CA LEU A 190 9.80 22.04 4.15
C LEU A 190 9.96 20.81 3.26
N ILE A 191 9.02 19.86 3.33
CA ILE A 191 9.09 18.61 2.56
C ILE A 191 8.95 18.88 1.07
N THR A 192 7.99 19.70 0.65
CA THR A 192 7.81 20.06 -0.77
C THR A 192 9.05 20.75 -1.33
N ASN A 193 9.72 21.60 -0.55
CA ASN A 193 10.88 22.36 -1.03
C ASN A 193 12.22 21.62 -0.93
N GLN A 194 12.38 20.65 -0.01
CA GLN A 194 13.70 20.09 0.33
C GLN A 194 13.75 18.56 0.35
N TYR A 195 12.61 17.89 0.50
CA TYR A 195 12.52 16.43 0.57
C TYR A 195 11.43 15.82 -0.37
N PRO A 196 11.18 16.38 -1.57
CA PRO A 196 9.98 16.03 -2.37
C PRO A 196 9.91 14.55 -2.78
N GLU A 197 11.07 13.91 -2.98
CA GLU A 197 11.19 12.51 -3.42
C GLU A 197 11.28 11.51 -2.26
N SER A 198 11.61 11.96 -1.05
CA SER A 198 11.97 11.08 0.07
C SER A 198 10.95 11.06 1.19
N LEU A 199 10.23 12.17 1.41
CA LEU A 199 9.30 12.33 2.51
C LEU A 199 7.93 12.78 2.00
N ARG A 200 6.89 12.52 2.80
CA ARG A 200 5.54 13.04 2.57
C ARG A 200 4.81 13.30 3.87
N VAL A 201 3.84 14.22 3.84
CA VAL A 201 2.95 14.50 4.97
C VAL A 201 1.64 13.77 4.76
N LEU A 202 1.18 13.03 5.77
CA LEU A 202 -0.10 12.34 5.70
C LEU A 202 -1.26 13.35 5.61
N PRO A 203 -2.36 13.02 4.91
CA PRO A 203 -3.49 13.94 4.69
C PRO A 203 -4.22 14.33 5.97
N GLN A 204 -4.16 13.46 6.97
CA GLN A 204 -4.79 13.68 8.25
C GLN A 204 -4.08 14.75 9.09
N VAL A 205 -4.88 15.56 9.76
CA VAL A 205 -4.42 16.60 10.68
C VAL A 205 -4.91 16.23 12.08
N LEU A 206 -3.97 16.07 13.00
CA LEU A 206 -4.23 15.87 14.42
C LEU A 206 -4.34 17.23 15.10
N LYS A 207 -5.15 17.34 16.15
CA LYS A 207 -5.33 18.56 16.97
C LYS A 207 -5.45 19.83 16.11
N ARG A 208 -6.68 20.18 15.76
CA ARG A 208 -6.97 21.43 15.03
C ARG A 208 -6.30 22.64 15.71
N GLN A 209 -5.64 23.46 14.90
CA GLN A 209 -5.02 24.72 15.29
C GLN A 209 -5.44 25.82 14.31
N ASP A 210 -5.74 26.99 14.84
CA ASP A 210 -6.13 28.15 14.05
C ASP A 210 -4.99 29.19 14.08
N TYR A 211 -4.44 29.52 12.91
CA TYR A 211 -3.37 30.50 12.76
C TYR A 211 -3.98 31.92 12.72
N GLY A 212 -3.47 32.80 13.57
CA GLY A 212 -4.01 34.15 13.74
C GLY A 212 -2.92 35.18 13.97
N ILE A 213 -3.29 36.45 13.84
CA ILE A 213 -2.44 37.60 14.12
C ILE A 213 -2.76 38.07 15.53
N ALA A 214 -1.76 38.12 16.40
CA ALA A 214 -1.91 38.62 17.76
C ALA A 214 -1.79 40.15 17.79
N LEU A 215 -2.67 40.80 18.57
CA LEU A 215 -2.65 42.24 18.79
C LEU A 215 -2.67 42.53 20.31
N PRO A 216 -1.99 43.58 20.79
CA PRO A 216 -2.05 43.96 22.19
C PRO A 216 -3.48 44.36 22.58
N GLN A 217 -3.86 44.17 23.86
CA GLN A 217 -5.16 44.58 24.36
C GLN A 217 -5.03 45.82 25.25
N PRO A 218 -5.88 46.87 25.04
CA PRO A 218 -6.83 47.04 23.93
C PRO A 218 -6.13 47.51 22.63
N SER A 219 -6.59 47.05 21.45
CA SER A 219 -6.10 47.54 20.15
C SER A 219 -7.25 48.03 19.27
N PRO A 220 -7.20 49.27 18.76
CA PRO A 220 -8.19 49.78 17.81
C PRO A 220 -8.08 49.11 16.44
N LEU A 221 -6.96 48.44 16.14
CA LEU A 221 -6.73 47.75 14.88
C LEU A 221 -7.43 46.39 14.78
N ARG A 222 -7.96 45.87 15.90
CA ARG A 222 -8.58 44.54 15.94
C ARG A 222 -9.71 44.39 14.92
N GLU A 223 -10.64 45.34 14.89
CA GLU A 223 -11.79 45.29 13.98
C GLU A 223 -11.40 45.53 12.51
N PRO A 224 -10.59 46.57 12.17
CA PRO A 224 -10.07 46.74 10.82
C PRO A 224 -9.32 45.52 10.27
N VAL A 225 -8.43 44.92 11.07
CA VAL A 225 -7.64 43.75 10.68
C VAL A 225 -8.56 42.55 10.44
N ASN A 226 -9.55 42.31 11.30
CA ASN A 226 -10.49 41.21 11.12
C ASN A 226 -11.27 41.33 9.81
N ARG A 227 -11.75 42.53 9.46
CA ARG A 227 -12.46 42.76 8.18
C ARG A 227 -11.55 42.51 6.98
N ALA A 228 -10.35 43.07 6.98
CA ALA A 228 -9.38 42.84 5.91
C ALA A 228 -9.02 41.35 5.75
N LEU A 229 -8.84 40.63 6.87
CA LEU A 229 -8.60 39.18 6.83
C LEU A 229 -9.78 38.42 6.23
N LEU A 230 -11.02 38.80 6.55
CA LEU A 230 -12.20 38.16 5.97
C LEU A 230 -12.30 38.40 4.46
N ASP A 231 -11.97 39.60 4.00
CA ASP A 231 -11.98 39.92 2.56
C ASP A 231 -10.90 39.12 1.81
N ILE A 232 -9.69 39.04 2.36
CA ILE A 232 -8.58 38.29 1.76
C ILE A 232 -8.86 36.78 1.74
N THR A 233 -9.32 36.22 2.86
CA THR A 233 -9.49 34.76 3.00
C THR A 233 -10.68 34.20 2.23
N ARG A 234 -11.61 35.06 1.77
CA ARG A 234 -12.73 34.69 0.90
C ARG A 234 -12.37 34.68 -0.59
N ASP A 235 -11.29 35.34 -0.99
CA ASP A 235 -10.83 35.36 -2.37
C ASP A 235 -10.23 34.00 -2.74
N GLU A 236 -10.59 33.44 -3.90
CA GLU A 236 -10.04 32.18 -4.42
C GLU A 236 -8.51 32.24 -4.55
N ARG A 237 -7.95 33.43 -4.80
CA ARG A 237 -6.50 33.65 -4.88
C ARG A 237 -5.77 33.26 -3.59
N TRP A 238 -6.43 33.37 -2.44
CA TRP A 238 -5.83 32.97 -1.16
C TRP A 238 -5.58 31.47 -1.09
N ALA A 239 -6.51 30.65 -1.61
CA ALA A 239 -6.34 29.20 -1.67
C ALA A 239 -5.19 28.82 -2.60
N THR A 240 -5.12 29.43 -3.79
CA THR A 240 -4.02 29.20 -4.74
C THR A 240 -2.67 29.63 -4.18
N GLN A 241 -2.63 30.74 -3.43
CA GLN A 241 -1.42 31.19 -2.76
C GLN A 241 -0.96 30.17 -1.71
N LEU A 242 -1.88 29.64 -0.90
CA LEU A 242 -1.57 28.61 0.08
C LEU A 242 -1.05 27.34 -0.58
N GLU A 243 -1.67 26.88 -1.67
CA GLU A 243 -1.22 25.70 -2.42
C GLU A 243 0.16 25.91 -3.04
N HIS A 244 0.46 27.12 -3.52
CA HIS A 244 1.78 27.43 -4.10
C HIS A 244 2.92 27.27 -3.08
N TYR A 245 2.71 27.68 -1.83
CA TYR A 245 3.75 27.57 -0.79
C TYR A 245 3.71 26.24 -0.05
N LEU A 246 2.53 25.71 0.27
CA LEU A 246 2.37 24.51 1.08
C LEU A 246 2.26 23.24 0.24
N GLY A 247 2.20 23.35 -1.08
CA GLY A 247 1.91 22.23 -1.94
C GLY A 247 0.44 21.79 -1.86
N ILE A 248 0.04 20.96 -2.83
CA ILE A 248 -1.30 20.38 -2.88
C ILE A 248 -1.37 19.24 -1.86
N PRO A 249 -2.44 19.15 -1.04
CA PRO A 249 -2.71 17.95 -0.26
C PRO A 249 -2.89 16.72 -1.15
N GLU A 250 -1.97 15.75 -1.04
CA GLU A 250 -2.16 14.38 -1.53
C GLU A 250 -3.22 13.63 -0.72
#